data_AF-B8MUT7-F1
#
_entry.id   AF-B8MUT7-F1
#
_cell.length_a   1.000
_cell.length_b   1.000
_cell.length_c   1.000
_cell.angle_alpha   90.00
_cell.angle_beta   90.00
_cell.angle_gamma   90.00
#
_symmetry.space_group_name_H-M   'P 1'
#
loop_
_entity.id
_entity.type
_entity.pdbx_description
1 polymer ?
#
loop_
_entity_poly.entity_id
_entity_poly.type
_entity_poly.pdbx_seq_one_letter_code
_entity_poly.pdbx_strand_id
1 'polypeptide(L)'
;MSTGFFPDNVIKNLEDLFKCALLNKKFYEIYRKNELSLIQGTLFCMNPPAWELREMTPPWKNVLDMIKDPERPRPKYTPSSYLQCYGRDVLVLAQLKIQVLRRCHSILRPETISGLENPNDDIRATEVDRAFWRIWTFCRIFGCGKDRHAEIGRQISWLKGGAEESEQHMALFNIEEPLFDPGTAFGKGNGDGLSLSDLLDMNEIWVCLQKMLREALDPLSNKDMLKKILSPNLLNEISLAETGTRKTHNTSLYNFVEEWLYYIMTLGPYVLTCLVSTRSPNEALRTVEYLGLTKWDPPAQDDTRQVFFGQAMTRFFEYYLSKG
;
A
#
# COMPACT_ATOMS: atom_id res chain seq x y z
N MET A 1 -3.76 22.44 -8.84
CA MET A 1 -2.70 23.46 -9.02
C MET A 1 -2.48 23.58 -10.51
N SER A 2 -2.94 24.68 -11.13
CA SER A 2 -2.62 24.95 -12.54
C SER A 2 -1.17 25.41 -12.62
N THR A 3 -0.32 24.62 -13.26
CA THR A 3 1.06 25.01 -13.56
C THR A 3 1.04 25.92 -14.79
N GLY A 4 0.61 27.17 -14.62
CA GLY A 4 0.49 28.18 -15.69
C GLY A 4 1.79 28.58 -16.41
N PHE A 5 2.82 27.73 -16.38
CA PHE A 5 4.14 27.95 -17.00
C PHE A 5 4.39 27.06 -18.22
N PHE A 6 3.63 25.97 -18.40
CA PHE A 6 3.67 25.13 -19.59
C PHE A 6 2.24 24.95 -20.11
N PRO A 7 2.00 24.98 -21.43
CA PRO A 7 0.67 24.70 -21.94
C PRO A 7 0.26 23.29 -21.50
N ASP A 8 -0.87 23.17 -20.79
CA ASP A 8 -1.37 21.93 -20.16
C ASP A 8 -1.52 20.76 -21.16
N ASN A 9 -1.47 21.05 -22.46
CA ASN A 9 -1.61 20.08 -23.55
C ASN A 9 -0.27 19.48 -24.03
N VAL A 10 0.89 19.95 -23.55
CA VAL A 10 2.23 19.58 -24.05
C VAL A 10 2.97 18.59 -23.15
N ILE A 11 2.76 18.64 -21.83
CA ILE A 11 3.45 17.75 -20.89
C ILE A 11 2.46 16.70 -20.39
N LYS A 12 2.52 15.49 -20.94
CA LYS A 12 1.61 14.39 -20.54
C LYS A 12 2.27 13.42 -19.58
N ASN A 13 3.60 13.34 -19.59
CA ASN A 13 4.38 12.43 -18.75
C ASN A 13 5.75 13.05 -18.40
N LEU A 14 6.53 12.35 -17.58
CA LEU A 14 7.86 12.79 -17.14
C LEU A 14 8.85 12.92 -18.31
N GLU A 15 8.72 12.08 -19.33
CA GLU A 15 9.58 12.16 -20.52
C GLU A 15 9.33 13.45 -21.30
N ASP A 16 8.08 13.85 -21.48
CA ASP A 16 7.70 15.13 -22.10
C ASP A 16 8.23 16.31 -21.29
N LEU A 17 8.14 16.25 -19.95
CA LEU A 17 8.69 17.29 -19.06
C LEU A 17 10.20 17.45 -19.28
N PHE A 18 10.94 16.34 -19.30
CA PHE A 18 12.40 16.38 -19.48
C PHE A 18 12.78 16.83 -20.89
N LYS A 19 12.07 16.37 -21.93
CA LYS A 19 12.28 16.85 -23.30
C LYS A 19 12.01 18.35 -23.41
N CYS A 20 10.94 18.84 -22.78
CA CYS A 20 10.59 20.25 -22.77
C CYS A 20 11.68 21.10 -22.10
N ALA A 21 12.22 20.62 -20.96
CA ALA A 21 13.32 21.27 -20.27
C ALA A 21 14.60 21.39 -21.13
N LEU A 22 14.77 20.50 -22.12
CA LEU A 22 15.93 20.49 -23.02
C LEU A 22 15.75 21.32 -24.30
N LEU A 23 14.58 21.91 -24.54
CA LEU A 23 14.30 22.66 -25.79
C LEU A 23 15.14 23.94 -25.93
N ASN A 24 15.31 24.70 -24.85
CA ASN A 24 16.19 25.87 -24.83
C ASN A 24 16.59 26.27 -23.40
N LYS A 25 17.57 27.19 -23.30
CA LYS A 25 18.12 27.68 -22.03
C LYS A 25 17.07 28.25 -21.08
N LYS A 26 16.07 28.99 -21.57
CA LYS A 26 15.01 29.58 -20.73
C LYS A 26 14.11 28.51 -20.12
N PHE A 27 13.72 27.49 -20.90
CA PHE A 27 12.95 26.36 -20.36
C PHE A 27 13.75 25.57 -19.34
N TYR A 28 15.04 25.34 -19.60
CA TYR A 28 15.92 24.69 -18.64
C TYR A 28 16.03 25.47 -17.32
N GLU A 29 16.21 26.80 -17.38
CA GLU A 29 16.27 27.65 -16.19
C GLU A 29 14.97 27.60 -15.37
N ILE A 30 13.81 27.65 -16.03
CA ILE A 30 12.50 27.51 -15.39
C ILE A 30 12.35 26.13 -14.74
N TYR A 31 12.71 25.07 -15.47
CA TYR A 31 12.69 23.70 -14.97
C TYR A 31 13.57 23.56 -13.73
N ARG A 32 14.85 23.99 -13.79
CA ARG A 32 15.79 23.87 -12.67
C ARG A 32 15.34 24.63 -11.43
N LYS A 33 14.70 25.79 -11.59
CA LYS A 33 14.16 26.57 -10.46
C LYS A 33 12.97 25.89 -9.78
N ASN A 34 12.19 25.10 -10.52
CA ASN A 34 10.92 24.50 -10.06
C ASN A 34 10.91 22.96 -10.15
N GLU A 35 12.09 22.35 -10.15
CA GLU A 35 12.29 20.98 -10.62
C GLU A 35 11.40 19.96 -9.89
N LEU A 36 11.42 20.01 -8.56
CA LEU A 36 10.65 19.10 -7.72
C LEU A 36 9.13 19.27 -7.96
N SER A 37 8.64 20.50 -7.93
CA SER A 37 7.21 20.79 -8.11
C SER A 37 6.71 20.39 -9.49
N LEU A 38 7.53 20.56 -10.54
CA LEU A 38 7.18 20.12 -11.90
C LEU A 38 7.13 18.60 -12.01
N ILE A 39 8.09 17.89 -11.40
CA ILE A 39 8.08 16.42 -11.34
C ILE A 39 6.84 15.92 -10.59
N GLN A 40 6.55 16.49 -9.41
CA GLN A 40 5.39 16.13 -8.59
C GLN A 40 4.08 16.39 -9.35
N GLY A 41 3.92 17.57 -9.93
CA GLY A 41 2.74 17.94 -10.71
C GLY A 41 2.55 17.04 -11.93
N THR A 42 3.63 16.72 -12.63
CA THR A 42 3.58 15.81 -13.79
C THR A 42 3.22 14.39 -13.36
N LEU A 43 3.75 13.90 -12.25
CA LEU A 43 3.36 12.59 -11.71
C LEU A 43 1.90 12.58 -11.30
N PHE A 44 1.39 13.64 -10.68
CA PHE A 44 -0.02 13.77 -10.33
C PHE A 44 -0.91 13.67 -11.56
N CYS A 45 -0.60 14.39 -12.65
CA CYS A 45 -1.38 14.32 -13.88
C CYS A 45 -1.33 12.94 -14.54
N MET A 46 -0.16 12.28 -14.52
CA MET A 46 0.06 10.97 -15.13
C MET A 46 -0.61 9.84 -14.33
N ASN A 47 -0.42 9.84 -13.01
CA ASN A 47 -0.88 8.79 -12.11
C ASN A 47 -1.10 9.35 -10.69
N PRO A 48 -2.30 9.89 -10.40
CA PRO A 48 -2.60 10.49 -9.10
C PRO A 48 -2.39 9.55 -7.90
N PRO A 49 -2.78 8.25 -7.94
CA PRO A 49 -2.48 7.31 -6.86
C PRO A 49 -0.99 7.12 -6.60
N ALA A 50 -0.16 7.03 -7.65
CA ALA A 50 1.28 6.90 -7.49
C ALA A 50 1.90 8.16 -6.89
N TRP A 51 1.41 9.34 -7.30
CA TRP A 51 1.78 10.62 -6.69
C TRP A 51 1.45 10.65 -5.21
N GLU A 52 0.21 10.28 -4.83
CA GLU A 52 -0.22 10.31 -3.43
C GLU A 52 0.67 9.40 -2.58
N LEU A 53 0.99 8.18 -3.03
CA LEU A 53 1.94 7.31 -2.33
C LEU A 53 3.28 8.01 -2.06
N ARG A 54 3.80 8.81 -2.99
CA ARG A 54 5.06 9.56 -2.81
C ARG A 54 4.91 10.68 -1.81
N GLU A 55 3.84 11.46 -1.88
CA GLU A 55 3.59 12.51 -0.88
C GLU A 55 3.40 11.92 0.53
N MET A 56 2.85 10.71 0.60
CA MET A 56 2.60 9.95 1.83
C MET A 56 3.80 9.11 2.31
N THR A 57 4.90 9.06 1.57
CA THR A 57 6.06 8.22 1.93
C THR A 57 7.30 9.07 1.96
N PRO A 58 8.02 9.18 3.10
CA PRO A 58 9.30 9.89 3.11
C PRO A 58 10.35 9.18 2.22
N PRO A 59 11.32 9.91 1.63
CA PRO A 59 12.39 9.35 0.80
C PRO A 59 13.47 8.63 1.61
N TRP A 60 13.08 7.56 2.29
CA TRP A 60 14.02 6.70 2.98
C TRP A 60 14.96 6.01 1.99
N LYS A 61 16.23 5.86 2.38
CA LYS A 61 17.23 5.14 1.58
C LYS A 61 16.89 3.65 1.53
N ASN A 62 16.51 3.08 2.68
CA ASN A 62 16.02 1.71 2.79
C ASN A 62 14.59 1.71 3.35
N VAL A 63 13.70 0.89 2.79
CA VAL A 63 12.33 0.72 3.31
C VAL A 63 12.37 0.18 4.76
N LEU A 64 13.40 -0.60 5.10
CA LEU A 64 13.63 -1.06 6.47
C LEU A 64 13.96 0.06 7.45
N ASP A 65 14.51 1.20 7.00
CA ASP A 65 14.78 2.33 7.87
C ASP A 65 13.47 2.91 8.44
N MET A 66 12.38 2.80 7.69
CA MET A 66 11.04 3.22 8.11
C MET A 66 10.46 2.33 9.22
N ILE A 67 10.86 1.06 9.24
CA ILE A 67 10.34 0.05 10.18
C ILE A 67 11.19 0.02 11.45
N LYS A 68 12.49 0.28 11.34
CA LYS A 68 13.46 0.08 12.43
C LYS A 68 13.57 1.25 13.42
N ASP A 69 13.28 2.47 12.99
CA ASP A 69 13.45 3.67 13.83
C ASP A 69 12.37 4.73 13.51
N PRO A 70 11.20 4.65 14.16
CA PRO A 70 10.10 5.61 13.97
C PRO A 70 10.45 7.06 14.35
N GLU A 71 11.40 7.24 15.28
CA GLU A 71 11.80 8.53 15.84
C GLU A 71 12.81 9.28 14.94
N ARG A 72 13.33 8.61 13.91
CA ARG A 72 14.30 9.20 13.00
C ARG A 72 13.68 10.39 12.26
N PRO A 73 14.38 11.55 12.18
CA PRO A 73 13.89 12.69 11.40
C PRO A 73 13.61 12.31 9.95
N ARG A 74 12.41 12.64 9.48
CA ARG A 74 11.97 12.33 8.12
C ARG A 74 12.82 13.08 7.09
N PRO A 75 13.44 12.39 6.12
CA PRO A 75 14.19 13.06 5.07
C PRO A 75 13.25 13.88 4.18
N LYS A 76 13.74 15.00 3.64
CA LYS A 76 13.01 15.80 2.66
C LYS A 76 13.29 15.31 1.24
N TYR A 77 12.30 15.45 0.36
CA TYR A 77 12.48 15.14 -1.05
C TYR A 77 13.43 16.12 -1.72
N THR A 78 14.30 15.57 -2.56
CA THR A 78 14.99 16.26 -3.64
C THR A 78 14.42 15.72 -4.96
N PRO A 79 14.57 16.44 -6.08
CA PRO A 79 14.15 15.92 -7.39
C PRO A 79 14.67 14.51 -7.68
N SER A 80 15.96 14.27 -7.42
CA SER A 80 16.59 12.98 -7.63
C SER A 80 16.03 11.91 -6.70
N SER A 81 15.83 12.19 -5.41
CA SER A 81 15.28 11.19 -4.49
C SER A 81 13.82 10.86 -4.81
N TYR A 82 13.03 11.84 -5.26
CA TYR A 82 11.65 11.63 -5.68
C TYR A 82 11.56 10.68 -6.88
N LEU A 83 12.34 10.93 -7.93
CA LEU A 83 12.40 10.08 -9.12
C LEU A 83 12.97 8.68 -8.81
N GLN A 84 14.00 8.59 -7.95
CA GLN A 84 14.55 7.30 -7.51
C GLN A 84 13.53 6.49 -6.71
N CYS A 85 12.79 7.14 -5.81
CA CYS A 85 11.70 6.49 -5.08
C CYS A 85 10.62 6.02 -6.06
N TYR A 86 10.13 6.89 -6.95
CA TYR A 86 9.12 6.51 -7.94
C TYR A 86 9.58 5.35 -8.84
N GLY A 87 10.80 5.41 -9.37
CA GLY A 87 11.37 4.34 -10.19
C GLY A 87 11.49 3.00 -9.46
N ARG A 88 11.89 3.02 -8.17
CA ARG A 88 11.92 1.80 -7.33
C ARG A 88 10.53 1.18 -7.20
N ASP A 89 9.51 2.00 -6.97
CA ASP A 89 8.15 1.50 -6.81
C ASP A 89 7.56 0.94 -8.10
N VAL A 90 7.86 1.56 -9.25
CA VAL A 90 7.47 1.03 -10.56
C VAL A 90 8.04 -0.38 -10.76
N LEU A 91 9.28 -0.65 -10.34
CA LEU A 91 9.87 -1.99 -10.41
C LEU A 91 9.16 -2.99 -9.50
N VAL A 92 8.77 -2.57 -8.29
CA VAL A 92 8.01 -3.41 -7.34
C VAL A 92 6.64 -3.76 -7.93
N LEU A 93 5.93 -2.77 -8.48
CA LEU A 93 4.63 -2.96 -9.09
C LEU A 93 4.73 -3.89 -10.31
N ALA A 94 5.73 -3.71 -11.18
CA ALA A 94 5.97 -4.60 -12.31
C ALA A 94 6.20 -6.05 -11.88
N GLN A 95 6.98 -6.28 -10.81
CA GLN A 95 7.20 -7.61 -10.26
C GLN A 95 5.91 -8.23 -9.71
N LEU A 96 5.09 -7.46 -8.98
CA LEU A 96 3.82 -7.94 -8.46
C LEU A 96 2.82 -8.28 -9.56
N LYS A 97 2.71 -7.46 -10.60
CA LYS A 97 1.84 -7.74 -11.75
C LYS A 97 2.15 -9.09 -12.38
N ILE A 98 3.44 -9.40 -12.55
CA ILE A 98 3.89 -10.71 -13.06
C ILE A 98 3.46 -11.83 -12.12
N GLN A 99 3.61 -11.66 -10.81
CA GLN A 99 3.22 -12.70 -9.83
C GLN A 99 1.71 -12.90 -9.78
N VAL A 100 0.93 -11.81 -9.78
CA VAL A 100 -0.54 -11.84 -9.81
C VAL A 100 -1.02 -12.57 -11.06
N LEU A 101 -0.55 -12.17 -12.23
CA LEU A 101 -0.94 -12.80 -13.49
C LEU A 101 -0.63 -14.31 -13.48
N ARG A 102 0.55 -14.71 -13.00
CA ARG A 102 0.99 -16.11 -12.99
C ARG A 102 0.27 -16.99 -11.98
N ARG A 103 -0.07 -16.46 -10.79
CA ARG A 103 -0.56 -17.27 -9.65
C ARG A 103 -2.06 -17.13 -9.40
N CYS A 104 -2.65 -16.09 -9.96
CA CYS A 104 -4.03 -15.71 -9.67
C CYS A 104 -4.93 -15.69 -10.90
N HIS A 105 -4.46 -16.13 -12.07
CA HIS A 105 -5.29 -16.18 -13.28
C HIS A 105 -6.68 -16.80 -13.07
N SER A 106 -6.82 -17.84 -12.24
CA SER A 106 -8.10 -18.50 -11.99
C SER A 106 -9.11 -17.71 -11.15
N ILE A 107 -8.68 -16.64 -10.48
CA ILE A 107 -9.52 -15.80 -9.61
C ILE A 107 -9.69 -14.38 -10.15
N LEU A 108 -8.99 -14.03 -11.23
CA LEU A 108 -9.08 -12.73 -11.87
C LEU A 108 -10.20 -12.72 -12.92
N ARG A 109 -10.93 -11.61 -12.97
CA ARG A 109 -11.86 -11.28 -14.04
C ARG A 109 -11.12 -11.13 -15.38
N PRO A 110 -11.78 -11.47 -16.50
CA PRO A 110 -11.19 -11.33 -17.84
C PRO A 110 -10.64 -9.93 -18.13
N GLU A 111 -11.31 -8.88 -17.67
CA GLU A 111 -10.90 -7.50 -17.89
C GLU A 111 -9.60 -7.17 -17.13
N THR A 112 -9.41 -7.72 -15.93
CA THR A 112 -8.17 -7.55 -15.17
C THR A 112 -7.02 -8.33 -15.79
N ILE A 113 -7.28 -9.53 -16.29
CA ILE A 113 -6.30 -10.30 -17.07
C ILE A 113 -5.88 -9.50 -18.31
N SER A 114 -6.84 -8.96 -19.06
CA SER A 114 -6.56 -8.11 -20.22
C SER A 114 -5.66 -6.92 -19.87
N GLY A 115 -5.94 -6.21 -18.78
CA GLY A 115 -5.10 -5.09 -18.32
C GLY A 115 -3.70 -5.49 -17.83
N LEU A 116 -3.51 -6.75 -17.40
CA LEU A 116 -2.20 -7.28 -17.01
C LEU A 116 -1.39 -7.79 -18.20
N GLU A 117 -2.04 -8.39 -19.20
CA GLU A 117 -1.40 -9.05 -20.35
C GLU A 117 -1.18 -8.13 -21.54
N ASN A 118 -2.09 -7.18 -21.78
CA ASN A 118 -2.08 -6.35 -22.96
C ASN A 118 -1.63 -4.92 -22.64
N PRO A 119 -0.31 -4.63 -22.70
CA PRO A 119 0.20 -3.28 -22.48
C PRO A 119 -0.25 -2.27 -23.55
N ASN A 120 -0.89 -2.70 -24.64
CA ASN A 120 -1.45 -1.80 -25.66
C ASN A 120 -2.89 -1.37 -25.36
N ASP A 121 -3.57 -1.99 -24.37
CA ASP A 121 -4.83 -1.47 -23.83
C ASP A 121 -4.51 -0.44 -22.75
N ASP A 122 -4.14 0.77 -23.20
CA ASP A 122 -3.68 1.84 -22.33
C ASP A 122 -4.69 2.18 -21.22
N ILE A 123 -5.99 2.05 -21.49
CA ILE A 123 -7.03 2.40 -20.50
C ILE A 123 -7.08 1.34 -19.41
N ARG A 124 -7.32 0.07 -19.77
CA ARG A 124 -7.49 -0.99 -18.77
C ARG A 124 -6.19 -1.28 -18.03
N ALA A 125 -5.04 -1.24 -18.71
CA ALA A 125 -3.73 -1.38 -18.07
C ALA A 125 -3.50 -0.27 -17.03
N THR A 126 -3.89 0.97 -17.33
CA THR A 126 -3.78 2.10 -16.40
C THR A 126 -4.69 1.93 -15.18
N GLU A 127 -5.93 1.45 -15.37
CA GLU A 127 -6.86 1.19 -14.26
C GLU A 127 -6.33 0.13 -13.29
N VAL A 128 -5.81 -0.99 -13.83
CA VAL A 128 -5.19 -2.05 -13.04
C VAL A 128 -3.96 -1.52 -12.29
N ASP A 129 -3.10 -0.74 -12.95
CA ASP A 129 -1.94 -0.12 -12.29
C ASP A 129 -2.36 0.79 -11.14
N ARG A 130 -3.38 1.64 -11.37
CA ARG A 130 -3.94 2.52 -10.32
C ARG A 130 -4.45 1.72 -9.13
N ALA A 131 -5.07 0.55 -9.34
CA ALA A 131 -5.52 -0.29 -8.23
C ALA A 131 -4.35 -0.79 -7.36
N PHE A 132 -3.22 -1.20 -7.95
CA PHE A 132 -2.00 -1.53 -7.18
C PHE A 132 -1.48 -0.33 -6.38
N TRP A 133 -1.40 0.85 -6.99
CA TRP A 133 -0.97 2.06 -6.32
C TRP A 133 -1.89 2.46 -5.16
N ARG A 134 -3.20 2.31 -5.34
CA ARG A 134 -4.21 2.59 -4.30
C ARG A 134 -4.09 1.62 -3.13
N ILE A 135 -3.94 0.32 -3.39
CA ILE A 135 -3.66 -0.66 -2.33
C ILE A 135 -2.41 -0.28 -1.56
N TRP A 136 -1.33 0.09 -2.27
CA TRP A 136 -0.09 0.51 -1.60
C TRP A 136 -0.30 1.75 -0.73
N THR A 137 -0.95 2.76 -1.27
CA THR A 137 -1.27 4.01 -0.56
C THR A 137 -2.12 3.73 0.67
N PHE A 138 -3.13 2.87 0.54
CA PHE A 138 -3.97 2.44 1.65
C PHE A 138 -3.17 1.76 2.77
N CYS A 139 -2.32 0.79 2.43
CA CYS A 139 -1.40 0.16 3.39
C CYS A 139 -0.46 1.19 4.03
N ARG A 140 0.04 2.18 3.27
CA ARG A 140 0.90 3.22 3.81
C ARG A 140 0.18 4.10 4.82
N ILE A 141 -1.04 4.55 4.51
CA ILE A 141 -1.80 5.47 5.35
C ILE A 141 -2.30 4.75 6.61
N PHE A 142 -3.03 3.64 6.43
CA PHE A 142 -3.81 2.99 7.49
C PHE A 142 -3.16 1.72 8.07
N GLY A 143 -2.18 1.13 7.37
CA GLY A 143 -1.49 -0.07 7.82
C GLY A 143 -0.33 0.20 8.78
N CYS A 144 0.30 -0.90 9.22
CA CYS A 144 1.49 -0.99 10.08
C CYS A 144 1.37 -0.29 11.44
N GLY A 145 0.98 -1.00 12.52
CA GLY A 145 1.32 -0.63 13.91
C GLY A 145 0.96 0.78 14.40
N LYS A 146 0.09 1.48 13.68
CA LYS A 146 -0.40 2.84 14.00
C LYS A 146 -1.75 2.80 14.71
N ASP A 147 -2.32 1.61 14.92
CA ASP A 147 -3.68 1.38 15.43
C ASP A 147 -4.80 2.11 14.63
N ARG A 148 -4.53 2.40 13.36
CA ARG A 148 -5.46 3.10 12.45
C ARG A 148 -6.35 2.17 11.62
N HIS A 149 -6.21 0.86 11.78
CA HIS A 149 -7.06 -0.13 11.08
C HIS A 149 -8.53 -0.04 11.53
N ALA A 150 -8.78 0.42 12.76
CA ALA A 150 -10.11 0.67 13.30
C ALA A 150 -10.74 2.01 12.84
N GLU A 151 -9.98 2.90 12.20
CA GLU A 151 -10.45 4.21 11.71
C GLU A 151 -11.30 4.09 10.42
N ILE A 152 -12.35 3.26 10.44
CA ILE A 152 -13.15 2.94 9.25
C ILE A 152 -13.76 4.20 8.60
N GLY A 153 -14.16 5.20 9.40
CA GLY A 153 -14.65 6.48 8.87
C GLY A 153 -13.63 7.20 7.99
N ARG A 154 -12.36 7.21 8.40
CA ARG A 154 -11.26 7.85 7.66
C ARG A 154 -10.86 7.06 6.43
N GLN A 155 -10.91 5.73 6.51
CA GLN A 155 -10.71 4.86 5.35
C GLN A 155 -11.79 5.13 4.29
N ILE A 156 -13.06 5.25 4.68
CA ILE A 156 -14.16 5.59 3.77
C ILE A 156 -13.99 7.02 3.21
N SER A 157 -13.59 7.99 4.04
CA SER A 157 -13.29 9.37 3.58
C SER A 157 -12.20 9.37 2.50
N TRP A 158 -11.13 8.61 2.70
CA TRP A 158 -10.07 8.44 1.69
C TRP A 158 -10.61 7.83 0.38
N LEU A 159 -11.44 6.79 0.46
CA LEU A 159 -12.07 6.16 -0.72
C LEU A 159 -12.97 7.15 -1.49
N LYS A 160 -13.57 8.12 -0.81
CA LYS A 160 -14.37 9.23 -1.37
C LYS A 160 -13.53 10.41 -1.90
N GLY A 161 -12.21 10.33 -1.89
CA GLY A 161 -11.35 11.42 -2.37
C GLY A 161 -10.92 12.42 -1.29
N GLY A 162 -11.21 12.16 -0.01
CA GLY A 162 -10.73 12.97 1.12
C GLY A 162 -11.47 14.29 1.37
N ALA A 163 -12.55 14.57 0.64
CA ALA A 163 -13.29 15.84 0.71
C ALA A 163 -13.91 16.13 2.09
N GLU A 164 -14.33 15.10 2.84
CA GLU A 164 -14.99 15.25 4.15
C GLU A 164 -14.01 15.62 5.29
N GLU A 165 -12.68 15.51 5.11
CA GLU A 165 -11.66 15.82 6.12
C GLU A 165 -10.99 17.22 5.94
N SER A 166 -11.36 17.97 4.89
CA SER A 166 -10.62 19.17 4.44
C SER A 166 -10.70 20.41 5.35
N GLU A 167 -11.69 20.56 6.23
CA GLU A 167 -11.92 21.85 6.92
C GLU A 167 -11.82 21.83 8.45
N GLN A 168 -12.04 20.70 9.13
CA GLN A 168 -12.17 20.68 10.60
C GLN A 168 -11.01 20.03 11.36
N HIS A 169 -10.16 19.23 10.72
CA HIS A 169 -9.20 18.38 11.45
C HIS A 169 -7.72 18.72 11.26
N MET A 170 -7.37 19.72 10.43
CA MET A 170 -6.00 20.26 10.33
C MET A 170 -5.46 20.78 11.67
N ALA A 171 -6.34 21.06 12.65
CA ALA A 171 -5.96 21.56 13.98
C ALA A 171 -5.67 20.44 15.01
N LEU A 172 -6.13 19.20 14.80
CA LEU A 172 -6.01 18.12 15.79
C LEU A 172 -4.74 17.25 15.62
N PHE A 173 -3.99 17.42 14.53
CA PHE A 173 -2.71 16.75 14.29
C PHE A 173 -1.52 17.40 15.00
N ASN A 174 -1.77 18.37 15.89
CA ASN A 174 -0.72 19.13 16.56
C ASN A 174 -0.41 18.66 17.99
N ILE A 175 -1.00 17.57 18.46
CA ILE A 175 -0.82 17.13 19.85
C ILE A 175 -0.51 15.63 19.88
N GLU A 176 0.78 15.37 20.13
CA GLU A 176 1.39 14.15 20.70
C GLU A 176 1.82 12.98 19.80
N GLU A 177 1.66 13.06 18.49
CA GLU A 177 2.56 12.35 17.55
C GLU A 177 2.89 13.27 16.36
N PRO A 178 4.16 13.50 15.98
CA PRO A 178 4.50 14.15 14.71
C PRO A 178 4.22 13.23 13.49
N LEU A 179 3.40 12.18 13.69
CA LEU A 179 3.04 11.20 12.69
C LEU A 179 2.02 11.78 11.72
N PHE A 180 2.56 12.20 10.56
CA PHE A 180 1.79 12.27 9.32
C PHE A 180 0.69 13.34 9.36
N ASP A 181 1.10 14.60 9.20
CA ASP A 181 0.24 15.55 8.48
C ASP A 181 -0.11 14.85 7.15
N PRO A 182 -1.38 14.45 6.91
CA PRO A 182 -1.77 13.88 5.61
C PRO A 182 -1.48 14.88 4.48
N GLY A 183 -1.17 16.13 4.86
CA GLY A 183 -0.90 17.23 4.00
C GLY A 183 -2.11 17.49 3.15
N THR A 184 -1.92 18.35 2.17
CA THR A 184 -2.92 18.54 1.13
C THR A 184 -3.08 17.33 0.21
N ALA A 185 -2.44 16.17 0.45
CA ALA A 185 -2.40 15.06 -0.50
C ALA A 185 -3.44 13.96 -0.24
N PHE A 186 -3.97 13.85 0.98
CA PHE A 186 -4.89 12.78 1.39
C PHE A 186 -6.12 12.68 0.49
N GLY A 187 -6.33 11.49 -0.07
CA GLY A 187 -7.47 11.16 -0.92
C GLY A 187 -7.37 11.74 -2.33
N LYS A 188 -6.45 12.68 -2.62
CA LYS A 188 -6.36 13.31 -3.94
C LYS A 188 -5.97 12.35 -5.06
N GLY A 189 -5.31 11.23 -4.75
CA GLY A 189 -5.06 10.17 -5.71
C GLY A 189 -6.35 9.49 -6.20
N ASN A 190 -7.45 9.64 -5.46
CA ASN A 190 -8.76 9.09 -5.78
C ASN A 190 -9.68 10.11 -6.47
N GLY A 191 -9.22 11.33 -6.75
CA GLY A 191 -10.03 12.37 -7.39
C GLY A 191 -11.27 12.72 -6.56
N ASP A 192 -12.45 12.69 -7.18
CA ASP A 192 -13.75 12.92 -6.52
C ASP A 192 -14.31 11.65 -5.83
N GLY A 193 -13.51 10.59 -5.75
CA GLY A 193 -13.87 9.30 -5.17
C GLY A 193 -13.74 8.13 -6.16
N LEU A 194 -13.56 6.93 -5.62
CA LEU A 194 -13.36 5.72 -6.40
C LEU A 194 -14.65 5.17 -6.97
N SER A 195 -14.67 4.87 -8.27
CA SER A 195 -15.80 4.21 -8.92
C SER A 195 -15.98 2.76 -8.44
N LEU A 196 -17.14 2.17 -8.74
CA LEU A 196 -17.38 0.74 -8.49
C LEU A 196 -16.35 -0.16 -9.17
N SER A 197 -15.91 0.18 -10.39
CA SER A 197 -14.90 -0.57 -11.12
C SER A 197 -13.55 -0.53 -10.40
N ASP A 198 -13.14 0.65 -9.92
CA ASP A 198 -11.91 0.81 -9.12
C ASP A 198 -11.95 -0.08 -7.87
N LEU A 199 -13.11 -0.15 -7.20
CA LEU A 199 -13.26 -0.96 -5.99
C LEU A 199 -13.15 -2.46 -6.27
N LEU A 200 -13.73 -2.92 -7.38
CA LEU A 200 -13.64 -4.32 -7.80
C LEU A 200 -12.20 -4.71 -8.15
N ASP A 201 -11.47 -3.84 -8.86
CA ASP A 201 -10.06 -4.05 -9.19
C ASP A 201 -9.20 -4.16 -7.93
N MET A 202 -9.38 -3.21 -7.02
CA MET A 202 -8.70 -3.17 -5.74
C MET A 202 -8.99 -4.42 -4.91
N ASN A 203 -10.26 -4.83 -4.79
CA ASN A 203 -10.64 -6.03 -4.04
C ASN A 203 -10.05 -7.31 -4.63
N GLU A 204 -10.12 -7.46 -5.94
CA GLU A 204 -9.61 -8.62 -6.65
C GLU A 204 -8.08 -8.76 -6.51
N ILE A 205 -7.34 -7.67 -6.71
CA ILE A 205 -5.89 -7.66 -6.52
C ILE A 205 -5.55 -7.93 -5.04
N TRP A 206 -6.29 -7.37 -4.09
CA TRP A 206 -6.10 -7.64 -2.67
C TRP A 206 -6.25 -9.12 -2.31
N VAL A 207 -7.29 -9.78 -2.81
CA VAL A 207 -7.50 -11.22 -2.64
C VAL A 207 -6.35 -12.03 -3.26
N CYS A 208 -5.87 -11.62 -4.44
CA CYS A 208 -4.71 -12.22 -5.08
C CYS A 208 -3.45 -12.12 -4.22
N LEU A 209 -3.17 -10.94 -3.68
CA LEU A 209 -2.03 -10.69 -2.79
C LEU A 209 -2.09 -11.57 -1.53
N GLN A 210 -3.27 -11.69 -0.90
CA GLN A 210 -3.45 -12.58 0.26
C GLN A 210 -3.16 -14.03 -0.08
N LYS A 211 -3.72 -14.54 -1.20
CA LYS A 211 -3.50 -15.92 -1.65
C LYS A 211 -2.01 -16.17 -1.88
N MET A 212 -1.33 -15.30 -2.61
CA MET A 212 0.11 -15.46 -2.90
C MET A 212 0.97 -15.42 -1.64
N LEU A 213 0.63 -14.55 -0.66
CA LEU A 213 1.34 -14.47 0.62
C LEU A 213 1.21 -15.79 1.40
N ARG A 214 -0.02 -16.32 1.51
CA ARG A 214 -0.30 -17.60 2.17
C ARG A 214 0.49 -18.73 1.55
N GLU A 215 0.47 -18.83 0.23
CA GLU A 215 1.22 -19.85 -0.50
C GLU A 215 2.74 -19.68 -0.38
N ALA A 216 3.25 -18.43 -0.29
CA ALA A 216 4.68 -18.18 -0.16
C ALA A 216 5.22 -18.54 1.24
N LEU A 217 4.42 -18.32 2.29
CA LEU A 217 4.85 -18.51 3.67
C LEU A 217 4.45 -19.87 4.25
N ASP A 218 3.24 -20.34 3.92
CA ASP A 218 2.55 -21.51 4.47
C ASP A 218 2.99 -21.90 5.88
N PRO A 219 2.75 -21.03 6.89
CA PRO A 219 3.38 -21.18 8.19
C PRO A 219 2.95 -22.48 8.87
N LEU A 220 1.69 -22.90 8.71
CA LEU A 220 1.15 -24.11 9.31
C LEU A 220 1.88 -25.38 8.87
N SER A 221 2.39 -25.42 7.64
CA SER A 221 3.22 -26.52 7.12
C SER A 221 4.71 -26.37 7.47
N ASN A 222 5.15 -25.19 7.94
CA ASN A 222 6.54 -24.87 8.24
C ASN A 222 6.78 -24.68 9.75
N LYS A 223 7.17 -25.77 10.42
CA LYS A 223 7.42 -25.79 11.88
C LYS A 223 8.46 -24.78 12.36
N ASP A 224 9.49 -24.52 11.56
CA ASP A 224 10.53 -23.56 11.94
C ASP A 224 10.04 -22.12 11.85
N MET A 225 9.19 -21.82 10.85
CA MET A 225 8.52 -20.52 10.77
C MET A 225 7.56 -20.32 11.95
N LEU A 226 6.73 -21.31 12.28
CA LEU A 226 5.82 -21.24 13.44
C LEU A 226 6.58 -20.91 14.74
N LYS A 227 7.68 -21.61 15.01
CA LYS A 227 8.52 -21.35 16.20
C LYS A 227 9.11 -19.94 16.23
N LYS A 228 9.30 -19.31 15.07
CA LYS A 228 9.88 -17.98 14.96
C LYS A 228 8.85 -16.87 15.12
N ILE A 229 7.61 -17.09 14.71
CA ILE A 229 6.53 -16.10 14.78
C ILE A 229 5.74 -16.19 16.09
N LEU A 230 5.79 -17.34 16.78
CA LEU A 230 5.17 -17.57 18.08
C LEU A 230 6.19 -17.37 19.19
N SER A 231 5.83 -16.64 20.26
CA SER A 231 6.62 -16.65 21.48
C SER A 231 6.49 -18.02 22.19
N PRO A 232 7.51 -18.49 22.93
CA PRO A 232 7.40 -19.75 23.69
C PRO A 232 6.22 -19.77 24.67
N ASN A 233 5.88 -18.60 25.25
CA ASN A 233 4.75 -18.45 26.16
C ASN A 233 3.41 -18.64 25.42
N LEU A 234 3.28 -18.04 24.24
CA LEU A 234 2.07 -18.15 23.44
C LEU A 234 1.86 -19.58 22.90
N LEU A 235 2.93 -20.27 22.52
CA LEU A 235 2.84 -21.68 22.12
C LEU A 235 2.30 -22.57 23.26
N ASN A 236 2.74 -22.30 24.50
CA ASN A 236 2.20 -22.98 25.68
C ASN A 236 0.73 -22.62 25.93
N GLU A 237 0.35 -21.35 25.79
CA GLU A 237 -1.05 -20.90 25.96
C GLU A 237 -2.00 -21.55 24.95
N ILE A 238 -1.61 -21.62 23.68
CA ILE A 238 -2.38 -22.31 22.62
C ILE A 238 -2.50 -23.80 22.96
N SER A 239 -1.39 -24.45 23.36
CA SER A 239 -1.39 -25.87 23.75
C SER A 239 -2.31 -26.16 24.95
N LEU A 240 -2.39 -25.24 25.92
CA LEU A 240 -3.27 -25.35 27.09
C LEU A 240 -4.75 -25.10 26.74
N ALA A 241 -5.04 -24.22 25.79
CA ALA A 241 -6.37 -23.97 25.27
C ALA A 241 -6.91 -25.17 24.47
N GLU A 242 -6.07 -25.78 23.61
CA GLU A 242 -6.41 -26.97 22.82
C GLU A 242 -6.67 -28.22 23.67
N THR A 243 -6.01 -28.34 24.84
CA THR A 243 -6.22 -29.42 25.81
C THR A 243 -7.45 -29.21 26.71
N GLY A 244 -8.24 -28.15 26.47
CA GLY A 244 -9.54 -27.93 27.12
C GLY A 244 -9.47 -27.40 28.55
N THR A 245 -8.29 -27.04 29.05
CA THR A 245 -8.11 -26.52 30.42
C THR A 245 -8.48 -25.03 30.56
N ARG A 246 -8.58 -24.29 29.45
CA ARG A 246 -9.12 -22.92 29.37
C ARG A 246 -10.00 -22.79 28.13
N LYS A 247 -11.29 -22.50 28.32
CA LYS A 247 -12.18 -22.04 27.23
C LYS A 247 -11.92 -20.55 26.97
N THR A 248 -10.95 -20.22 26.14
CA THR A 248 -10.84 -18.88 25.55
C THR A 248 -11.28 -18.96 24.08
N HIS A 249 -12.36 -18.26 23.75
CA HIS A 249 -13.12 -18.46 22.51
C HIS A 249 -12.42 -18.02 21.20
N ASN A 250 -11.15 -17.60 21.23
CA ASN A 250 -10.46 -17.06 20.04
C ASN A 250 -8.98 -17.47 19.89
N THR A 251 -8.47 -18.39 20.70
CA THR A 251 -7.04 -18.68 20.81
C THR A 251 -6.60 -19.92 20.02
N SER A 252 -7.03 -20.05 18.76
CA SER A 252 -6.54 -21.14 17.90
C SER A 252 -5.20 -20.76 17.25
N LEU A 253 -4.33 -21.75 17.03
CA LEU A 253 -3.10 -21.56 16.26
C LEU A 253 -3.37 -20.94 14.88
N TYR A 254 -4.46 -21.37 14.24
CA TYR A 254 -4.91 -20.85 12.96
C TYR A 254 -5.14 -19.34 13.04
N ASN A 255 -5.97 -18.87 13.98
CA ASN A 255 -6.27 -17.44 14.12
C ASN A 255 -5.01 -16.59 14.32
N PHE A 256 -4.04 -17.09 15.09
CA PHE A 256 -2.78 -16.37 15.29
C PHE A 256 -1.96 -16.25 14.00
N VAL A 257 -1.86 -17.34 13.24
CA VAL A 257 -1.21 -17.34 11.92
C VAL A 257 -1.92 -16.38 10.97
N GLU A 258 -3.25 -16.37 10.96
CA GLU A 258 -4.06 -15.45 10.18
C GLU A 258 -3.74 -13.99 10.55
N GLU A 259 -3.75 -13.63 11.83
CA GLU A 259 -3.43 -12.28 12.28
C GLU A 259 -2.02 -11.84 11.86
N TRP A 260 -1.05 -12.75 11.91
CA TRP A 260 0.32 -12.48 11.44
C TRP A 260 0.37 -12.22 9.93
N LEU A 261 -0.34 -13.02 9.14
CA LEU A 261 -0.44 -12.84 7.69
C LEU A 261 -1.11 -11.50 7.36
N TYR A 262 -2.19 -11.13 8.06
CA TYR A 262 -2.83 -9.83 7.90
C TYR A 262 -1.93 -8.68 8.35
N TYR A 263 -1.16 -8.84 9.42
CA TYR A 263 -0.12 -7.89 9.80
C TYR A 263 0.83 -7.62 8.63
N ILE A 264 1.36 -8.68 7.99
CA ILE A 264 2.22 -8.55 6.81
C ILE A 264 1.49 -7.87 5.63
N MET A 265 0.23 -8.22 5.39
CA MET A 265 -0.59 -7.55 4.35
C MET A 265 -0.68 -6.03 4.59
N THR A 266 -0.77 -5.59 5.85
CA THR A 266 -0.80 -4.16 6.17
C THR A 266 0.51 -3.44 5.87
N LEU A 267 1.64 -4.15 5.80
CA LEU A 267 2.95 -3.59 5.43
C LEU A 267 3.04 -3.20 3.95
N GLY A 268 2.14 -3.74 3.13
CA GLY A 268 1.90 -3.33 1.77
C GLY A 268 2.79 -3.97 0.71
N PRO A 269 2.58 -3.56 -0.56
CA PRO A 269 3.13 -4.23 -1.75
C PRO A 269 4.64 -4.46 -1.77
N TYR A 270 5.46 -3.55 -1.23
CA TYR A 270 6.91 -3.77 -1.17
C TYR A 270 7.29 -5.04 -0.41
N VAL A 271 6.78 -5.19 0.81
CA VAL A 271 7.07 -6.36 1.66
C VAL A 271 6.53 -7.63 1.01
N LEU A 272 5.32 -7.57 0.45
CA LEU A 272 4.73 -8.69 -0.25
C LEU A 272 5.62 -9.14 -1.41
N THR A 273 6.15 -8.22 -2.21
CA THR A 273 7.04 -8.53 -3.34
C THR A 273 8.29 -9.28 -2.90
N CYS A 274 8.92 -8.88 -1.79
CA CYS A 274 10.08 -9.58 -1.24
C CYS A 274 9.74 -11.03 -0.87
N LEU A 275 8.54 -11.29 -0.35
CA LEU A 275 8.12 -12.61 0.11
C LEU A 275 7.63 -13.51 -1.04
N VAL A 276 6.78 -12.99 -1.92
CA VAL A 276 6.19 -13.79 -3.02
C VAL A 276 7.19 -14.12 -4.12
N SER A 277 8.33 -13.41 -4.17
CA SER A 277 9.42 -13.67 -5.12
C SER A 277 10.38 -14.76 -4.66
N THR A 278 10.23 -15.27 -3.43
CA THR A 278 11.06 -16.36 -2.91
C THR A 278 10.74 -17.68 -3.60
N ARG A 279 11.75 -18.56 -3.71
CA ARG A 279 11.66 -19.83 -4.46
C ARG A 279 11.47 -21.05 -3.57
N SER A 280 11.61 -20.89 -2.26
CA SER A 280 11.46 -21.98 -1.30
C SER A 280 11.00 -21.46 0.07
N PRO A 281 10.36 -22.31 0.90
CA PRO A 281 9.97 -21.94 2.26
C PRO A 281 11.15 -21.48 3.13
N ASN A 282 12.35 -22.03 2.92
CA ASN A 282 13.55 -21.64 3.66
C ASN A 282 14.03 -20.22 3.27
N GLU A 283 13.92 -19.87 1.99
CA GLU A 283 14.22 -18.52 1.51
C GLU A 283 13.17 -17.54 2.05
N ALA A 284 11.89 -17.91 2.04
CA ALA A 284 10.81 -17.14 2.62
C ALA A 284 11.04 -16.84 4.10
N LEU A 285 11.45 -17.84 4.89
CA LEU A 285 11.78 -17.67 6.31
C LEU A 285 12.96 -16.72 6.52
N ARG A 286 14.04 -16.85 5.73
CA ARG A 286 15.19 -15.92 5.82
C ARG A 286 14.79 -14.50 5.48
N THR A 287 13.92 -14.31 4.48
CA THR A 287 13.39 -12.99 4.12
C THR A 287 12.53 -12.42 5.24
N VAL A 288 11.65 -13.23 5.85
CA VAL A 288 10.86 -12.86 7.03
C VAL A 288 11.75 -12.38 8.19
N GLU A 289 12.83 -13.11 8.49
CA GLU A 289 13.79 -12.74 9.53
C GLU A 289 14.56 -11.45 9.18
N TYR A 290 15.04 -11.35 7.94
CA TYR A 290 15.78 -10.17 7.45
C TYR A 290 14.94 -8.89 7.52
N LEU A 291 13.66 -8.99 7.18
CA LEU A 291 12.71 -7.90 7.25
C LEU A 291 12.22 -7.62 8.69
N GLY A 292 12.58 -8.45 9.66
CA GLY A 292 12.18 -8.30 11.06
C GLY A 292 10.73 -8.68 11.35
N LEU A 293 10.07 -9.43 10.45
CA LEU A 293 8.65 -9.74 10.54
C LEU A 293 8.30 -10.79 11.60
N THR A 294 9.31 -11.39 12.24
CA THR A 294 9.16 -12.24 13.41
C THR A 294 8.90 -11.45 14.69
N LYS A 295 9.19 -10.14 14.69
CA LYS A 295 8.92 -9.21 15.80
C LYS A 295 7.62 -8.47 15.47
N TRP A 296 6.53 -8.94 16.04
CA TRP A 296 5.21 -8.36 15.84
C TRP A 296 4.37 -8.56 17.09
N ASP A 297 3.37 -7.69 17.27
CA ASP A 297 2.47 -7.75 18.40
C ASP A 297 1.07 -8.17 17.96
N PRO A 298 0.46 -9.17 18.63
CA PRO A 298 -0.94 -9.52 18.39
C PRO A 298 -1.84 -8.32 18.67
N PRO A 299 -2.99 -8.20 17.97
CA PRO A 299 -3.93 -7.12 18.24
C PRO A 299 -4.48 -7.21 19.68
N ALA A 300 -5.01 -6.09 20.18
CA ALA A 300 -5.64 -6.04 21.49
C ALA A 300 -6.84 -7.00 21.59
N GLN A 301 -7.27 -7.29 22.82
CA GLN A 301 -8.46 -8.11 23.05
C GLN A 301 -9.67 -7.46 22.36
N ASP A 302 -10.39 -8.26 21.55
CA ASP A 302 -11.54 -7.86 20.71
C ASP A 302 -11.20 -7.05 19.44
N ASP A 303 -9.93 -6.96 19.07
CA ASP A 303 -9.46 -6.32 17.84
C ASP A 303 -8.88 -7.35 16.86
N THR A 304 -8.96 -7.06 15.55
CA THR A 304 -8.48 -7.96 14.50
C THR A 304 -8.01 -7.19 13.27
N ARG A 305 -6.90 -7.62 12.67
CA ARG A 305 -6.42 -7.05 11.40
C ARG A 305 -7.09 -7.69 10.19
N GLN A 306 -7.90 -8.74 10.37
CA GLN A 306 -8.61 -9.43 9.30
C GLN A 306 -9.64 -8.54 8.59
N VAL A 307 -10.15 -7.52 9.28
CA VAL A 307 -11.09 -6.54 8.70
C VAL A 307 -10.38 -5.44 7.92
N PHE A 308 -9.04 -5.35 8.01
CA PHE A 308 -8.26 -4.35 7.29
C PHE A 308 -8.52 -4.44 5.79
N PHE A 309 -8.71 -3.28 5.15
CA PHE A 309 -9.09 -3.13 3.75
C PHE A 309 -10.53 -3.60 3.46
N GLY A 310 -10.88 -4.85 3.78
CA GLY A 310 -12.18 -5.44 3.45
C GLY A 310 -13.38 -4.68 4.01
N GLN A 311 -13.33 -4.27 5.29
CA GLN A 311 -14.48 -3.63 5.94
C GLN A 311 -14.82 -2.26 5.35
N ALA A 312 -13.81 -1.42 5.09
CA ALA A 312 -14.03 -0.11 4.46
C ALA A 312 -14.54 -0.26 3.02
N MET A 313 -13.98 -1.22 2.27
CA MET A 313 -14.41 -1.53 0.90
C MET A 313 -15.87 -1.99 0.86
N THR A 314 -16.27 -2.93 1.73
CA THR A 314 -17.65 -3.41 1.80
C THR A 314 -18.63 -2.30 2.15
N ARG A 315 -18.34 -1.48 3.17
CA ARG A 315 -19.23 -0.37 3.55
C ARG A 315 -19.35 0.67 2.44
N PHE A 316 -18.26 0.95 1.73
CA PHE A 316 -18.30 1.89 0.62
C PHE A 316 -19.03 1.34 -0.61
N PHE A 317 -18.91 0.04 -0.86
CA PHE A 317 -19.69 -0.68 -1.87
C PHE A 317 -21.20 -0.63 -1.56
N GLU A 318 -21.60 -0.89 -0.31
CA GLU A 318 -22.99 -0.75 0.14
C GLU A 318 -23.52 0.68 -0.04
N TYR A 319 -22.70 1.69 0.25
CA TYR A 319 -23.04 3.08 0.01
C TYR A 319 -23.34 3.35 -1.48
N TYR A 320 -22.53 2.81 -2.40
CA TYR A 320 -22.78 2.93 -3.85
C TYR A 320 -24.10 2.28 -4.26
N LEU A 321 -24.37 1.08 -3.77
CA LEU A 321 -25.62 0.37 -4.07
C LEU A 321 -26.86 1.08 -3.51
N SER A 322 -26.72 1.82 -2.40
CA SER A 322 -27.83 2.60 -1.83
C SER A 322 -28.16 3.89 -2.57
N LYS A 323 -27.26 4.35 -3.46
CA LYS A 323 -27.35 5.62 -4.19
C LYS A 323 -27.73 5.47 -5.66
N GLY A 324 -27.64 4.26 -6.21
CA GLY A 324 -28.04 3.92 -7.59
C GLY A 324 -29.47 3.41 -7.65
#